data_AF-A0A5J4P8H3-F1
#
_entry.id   AF-A0A5J4P8H3-F1
#
_cell.length_a   1.000
_cell.length_b   1.000
_cell.length_c   1.000
_cell.angle_alpha   90.00
_cell.angle_beta   90.00
_cell.angle_gamma   90.00
#
_symmetry.space_group_name_H-M   'P 1'
#
loop_
_entity.id
_entity.type
_entity.pdbx_description
1 polymer ?
#
loop_
_entity_poly.entity_id
_entity_poly.type
_entity_poly.pdbx_seq_one_letter_code
_entity_poly.pdbx_strand_id
1 'polypeptide(L)'
;YLKYEGPVDPPYIGGFENTVKYKNIRLSVYLNYQFGNVIRLDIVFSNSYSDLTAMPKDFMDRWVLPGDEAYTSIPVRASIGQNNVNSKLSQAYNAYNYSDARV
;
A
#
# COMPACT_ATOMS: atom_id res chain seq x y z
N TYR A 1 -4.92 -20.18 -0.27
CA TYR A 1 -4.63 -20.18 1.18
C TYR A 1 -4.66 -18.72 1.64
N LEU A 2 -5.20 -18.43 2.83
CA LEU A 2 -5.15 -17.08 3.41
C LEU A 2 -3.85 -16.95 4.19
N LYS A 3 -3.01 -15.95 3.84
CA LYS A 3 -1.74 -15.68 4.50
C LYS A 3 -1.98 -14.64 5.60
N TYR A 4 -1.56 -14.95 6.81
CA TYR A 4 -1.58 -13.98 7.90
C TYR A 4 -0.36 -13.07 7.79
N GLU A 5 -0.60 -11.75 7.75
CA GLU A 5 0.47 -10.77 7.53
C GLU A 5 0.85 -10.01 8.80
N GLY A 6 -0.07 -9.92 9.76
CA GLY A 6 0.17 -9.26 11.03
C GLY A 6 -1.07 -8.52 11.54
N PRO A 7 -0.96 -7.92 12.74
CA PRO A 7 -2.02 -7.07 13.27
C PRO A 7 -2.02 -5.70 12.57
N VAL A 8 -3.21 -5.19 12.28
CA VAL A 8 -3.41 -3.80 11.81
C VAL A 8 -3.10 -2.81 12.92
N ASP A 9 -3.43 -3.18 14.16
CA ASP A 9 -3.13 -2.38 15.35
C ASP A 9 -1.67 -2.60 15.78
N PRO A 10 -0.90 -1.54 16.07
CA PRO A 10 0.50 -1.66 16.48
C PRO A 10 0.61 -2.39 17.83
N PRO A 11 1.32 -3.54 17.89
CA PRO A 11 1.48 -4.29 19.14
C PRO A 11 2.43 -3.59 20.12
N TYR A 12 3.33 -2.74 19.62
CA TYR A 12 4.27 -1.97 20.42
C TYR A 12 3.96 -0.49 20.28
N ILE A 13 3.40 0.09 21.33
CA ILE A 13 3.06 1.51 21.43
C ILE A 13 3.72 2.03 22.70
N GLY A 14 4.36 3.19 22.62
CA GLY A 14 4.93 3.82 23.78
C GLY A 14 5.35 5.26 23.56
N GLY A 15 5.73 5.90 24.64
CA GLY A 15 6.24 7.27 24.65
C GLY A 15 7.48 7.36 25.51
N PHE A 16 8.43 8.18 25.08
CA PHE A 16 9.58 8.59 25.87
C PHE A 16 9.47 10.09 26.13
N GLU A 17 9.31 10.46 27.40
CA GLU A 17 9.34 11.84 27.83
C GLU A 17 10.64 12.12 28.60
N ASN A 18 11.36 13.15 28.21
CA ASN A 18 12.54 13.61 28.92
C ASN A 18 12.44 15.11 29.16
N THR A 19 12.50 15.51 30.44
CA THR A 19 12.61 16.91 30.81
C THR A 19 14.01 17.17 31.34
N VAL A 20 14.81 17.92 30.59
CA VAL A 20 16.10 18.44 31.06
C VAL A 20 15.88 19.84 31.63
N LYS A 21 16.28 20.02 32.89
CA LYS A 21 16.31 21.34 33.55
C LYS A 21 17.76 21.75 33.75
N TYR A 22 18.14 22.90 33.24
CA TYR A 22 19.43 23.53 33.51
C TYR A 22 19.26 25.01 33.81
N LYS A 23 19.55 25.40 35.07
CA LYS A 23 19.32 26.75 35.60
C LYS A 23 17.88 27.24 35.33
N ASN A 24 17.75 28.28 34.50
CA ASN A 24 16.47 28.90 34.14
C ASN A 24 15.88 28.36 32.83
N ILE A 25 16.50 27.33 32.23
CA ILE A 25 16.08 26.71 30.97
C ILE A 25 15.48 25.34 31.26
N ARG A 26 14.32 25.08 30.69
CA ARG A 26 13.65 23.78 30.70
C ARG A 26 13.42 23.34 29.26
N LEU A 27 13.99 22.21 28.89
CA LEU A 27 13.73 21.54 27.63
C LEU A 27 12.93 20.27 27.91
N SER A 28 11.75 20.16 27.32
CA SER A 28 10.93 18.95 27.38
C SER A 28 10.90 18.32 25.99
N VAL A 29 11.33 17.07 25.89
CA VAL A 29 11.28 16.26 24.68
C VAL A 29 10.26 15.14 24.88
N TYR A 30 9.31 15.03 23.97
CA TYR A 30 8.32 13.97 23.95
C TYR A 30 8.41 13.22 22.62
N LEU A 31 8.69 11.93 22.69
CA LEU A 31 8.82 11.04 21.54
C LEU A 31 7.74 9.95 21.66
N ASN A 32 6.83 9.88 20.70
CA ASN A 32 5.86 8.78 20.60
C ASN A 32 6.36 7.80 19.55
N TYR A 33 6.24 6.50 19.82
CA TYR A 33 6.54 5.47 18.86
C TYR A 33 5.41 4.45 18.77
N GLN A 34 5.20 3.94 17.56
CA GLN A 34 4.32 2.82 17.25
C GLN A 34 5.03 1.97 16.20
N PHE A 35 5.16 0.66 16.43
CA PHE A 35 5.79 -0.24 15.46
C PHE A 35 5.24 -1.67 15.54
N GLY A 36 5.45 -2.43 14.46
CA GLY A 36 5.01 -3.82 14.34
C GLY A 36 3.60 -4.01 13.78
N ASN A 37 2.91 -2.91 13.42
CA ASN A 37 1.68 -2.99 12.64
C ASN A 37 1.99 -3.20 11.16
N VAL A 38 1.05 -3.83 10.49
CA VAL A 38 1.06 -4.05 9.04
C VAL A 38 -0.12 -3.31 8.42
N ILE A 39 0.16 -2.40 7.49
CA ILE A 39 -0.84 -1.55 6.84
C ILE A 39 -0.93 -1.94 5.38
N ARG A 40 -2.13 -2.34 4.95
CA ARG A 40 -2.41 -2.59 3.55
C ARG A 40 -2.46 -1.29 2.76
N LEU A 41 -1.87 -1.30 1.57
CA LEU A 41 -1.91 -0.16 0.66
C LEU A 41 -3.32 0.04 0.09
N ASP A 42 -3.66 1.29 -0.21
CA ASP A 42 -4.98 1.69 -0.72
C ASP A 42 -5.42 0.87 -1.94
N ILE A 43 -6.73 0.64 -2.05
CA ILE A 43 -7.34 -0.13 -3.15
C ILE A 43 -7.45 0.70 -4.44
N VAL A 44 -6.31 0.90 -5.10
CA VAL A 44 -6.18 1.79 -6.27
C VAL A 44 -6.24 1.07 -7.62
N PHE A 45 -6.17 -0.28 -7.63
CA PHE A 45 -6.20 -1.05 -8.89
C PHE A 45 -7.64 -1.39 -9.31
N SER A 46 -8.05 -0.93 -10.48
CA SER A 46 -9.39 -1.13 -11.04
C SER A 46 -9.27 -1.58 -12.49
N ASN A 47 -10.28 -2.28 -12.99
CA ASN A 47 -10.32 -2.65 -14.41
C ASN A 47 -10.67 -1.47 -15.31
N SER A 48 -11.31 -0.42 -14.76
CA SER A 48 -11.73 0.77 -15.50
C SER A 48 -11.23 2.03 -14.79
N TYR A 49 -10.68 2.96 -15.57
CA TYR A 49 -10.22 4.27 -15.13
C TYR A 49 -10.80 5.34 -16.06
N SER A 50 -11.22 6.46 -15.48
CA SER A 50 -11.56 7.66 -16.24
C SER A 50 -10.30 8.48 -16.49
N ASP A 51 -10.28 9.29 -17.55
CA ASP A 51 -9.19 10.24 -17.83
C ASP A 51 -9.03 11.29 -16.72
N LEU A 52 -10.04 11.42 -15.84
CA LEU A 52 -10.04 12.27 -14.65
C LEU A 52 -9.41 11.60 -13.41
N THR A 53 -9.09 10.30 -13.48
CA THR A 53 -8.57 9.56 -12.32
C THR A 53 -7.04 9.69 -12.26
N ALA A 54 -6.53 10.30 -11.19
CA ALA A 54 -5.10 10.36 -10.93
C ALA A 54 -4.55 8.95 -10.65
N MET A 55 -3.59 8.50 -11.46
CA MET A 55 -2.93 7.21 -11.25
C MET A 55 -1.82 7.35 -10.22
N PRO A 56 -1.73 6.45 -9.21
CA PRO A 56 -0.65 6.47 -8.24
C PRO A 56 0.69 6.12 -8.91
N LYS A 57 1.79 6.57 -8.30
CA LYS A 57 3.16 6.38 -8.81
C LYS A 57 3.52 4.91 -9.05
N ASP A 58 2.93 3.99 -8.30
CA ASP A 58 3.09 2.54 -8.45
C ASP A 58 2.80 2.07 -9.90
N PHE A 59 1.95 2.77 -10.65
CA PHE A 59 1.68 2.43 -12.06
C PHE A 59 2.86 2.69 -13.02
N MET A 60 3.94 3.33 -12.55
CA MET A 60 5.16 3.50 -13.33
C MET A 60 5.85 2.15 -13.57
N ASP A 61 5.79 1.25 -12.60
CA ASP A 61 6.47 -0.05 -12.61
C ASP A 61 5.55 -1.20 -13.09
N ARG A 62 4.51 -0.86 -13.86
CA ARG A 62 3.57 -1.83 -14.43
C ARG A 62 4.21 -2.67 -15.52
N TRP A 63 3.64 -3.85 -15.76
CA TRP A 63 4.02 -4.66 -16.93
C TRP A 63 3.74 -3.93 -18.24
N VAL A 64 4.78 -3.74 -19.06
CA VAL A 64 4.71 -3.16 -20.40
C VAL A 64 5.23 -4.15 -21.43
N LEU A 65 6.30 -4.88 -21.08
CA LEU A 65 6.96 -5.85 -21.94
C LEU A 65 6.84 -7.27 -21.36
N PRO A 66 6.84 -8.31 -22.22
CA PRO A 66 6.91 -9.69 -21.75
C PRO A 66 8.21 -9.90 -20.97
N GLY A 67 8.09 -10.35 -19.72
CA GLY A 67 9.22 -10.54 -18.79
C GLY A 67 9.25 -9.58 -17.60
N ASP A 68 8.46 -8.50 -17.62
CA ASP A 68 8.36 -7.57 -16.48
C ASP A 68 7.80 -8.26 -15.20
N GLU A 69 7.05 -9.37 -15.38
CA GLU A 69 6.54 -10.23 -14.31
C GLU A 69 7.63 -10.80 -13.40
N ALA A 70 8.89 -10.85 -13.86
CA ALA A 70 10.03 -11.30 -13.06
C ALA A 70 10.58 -10.22 -12.10
N TYR A 71 10.26 -8.95 -12.36
CA TYR A 71 10.82 -7.81 -11.64
C TYR A 71 9.78 -7.02 -10.86
N THR A 72 8.56 -6.95 -11.37
CA THR A 72 7.45 -6.24 -10.72
C THR A 72 6.21 -7.12 -10.71
N SER A 73 5.35 -6.94 -9.72
CA SER A 73 4.08 -7.65 -9.63
C SER A 73 2.90 -6.78 -10.09
N ILE A 74 3.17 -5.60 -10.64
CA ILE A 74 2.16 -4.57 -10.87
C ILE A 74 1.47 -4.79 -12.23
N PRO A 75 0.16 -5.09 -12.24
CA PRO A 75 -0.55 -5.40 -13.47
C PRO A 75 -0.77 -4.14 -14.32
N VAL A 76 -0.77 -4.32 -15.64
CA VAL A 76 -1.14 -3.28 -16.60
C VAL A 76 -2.62 -2.93 -16.50
N ARG A 77 -3.00 -1.73 -16.95
CA ARG A 77 -4.41 -1.32 -17.09
C ARG A 77 -5.09 -2.06 -18.25
N ALA A 78 -6.26 -2.63 -18.00
CA ALA A 78 -7.07 -3.26 -19.04
C ALA A 78 -7.59 -2.23 -20.05
N SER A 79 -7.54 -2.57 -21.33
CA SER A 79 -8.21 -1.82 -22.39
C SER A 79 -9.72 -2.05 -22.38
N ILE A 80 -10.48 -1.14 -22.99
CA ILE A 80 -11.94 -1.26 -23.13
C ILE A 80 -12.32 -2.58 -23.83
N GLY A 81 -11.57 -2.97 -24.87
CA GLY A 81 -11.77 -4.24 -25.57
C GLY A 81 -11.59 -5.46 -24.67
N GLN A 82 -10.54 -5.47 -23.83
CA GLN A 82 -10.29 -6.57 -22.88
C GLN A 82 -11.39 -6.65 -21.81
N ASN A 83 -11.87 -5.53 -21.29
CA ASN A 83 -12.99 -5.50 -20.35
C ASN A 83 -14.29 -6.05 -20.95
N ASN A 84 -14.56 -5.79 -22.23
CA ASN A 84 -15.75 -6.29 -22.91
C ASN A 84 -15.69 -7.80 -23.17
N VAL A 85 -14.50 -8.35 -23.42
CA VAL A 85 -14.32 -9.79 -23.67
C VAL A 85 -14.22 -10.58 -22.36
N ASN A 86 -13.65 -9.99 -21.31
CA ASN A 86 -13.40 -10.67 -20.04
C ASN A 86 -14.08 -9.96 -18.86
N SER A 87 -15.29 -10.41 -18.53
CA SER A 87 -16.08 -9.93 -17.39
C SER A 87 -15.45 -10.22 -16.01
N LYS A 88 -14.44 -11.08 -15.94
CA LYS A 88 -13.75 -11.44 -14.69
C LYS A 88 -12.57 -10.52 -14.37
N LEU A 89 -12.20 -9.59 -15.25
CA LEU A 89 -11.10 -8.66 -15.01
C LEU A 89 -11.29 -7.85 -13.73
N SER A 90 -12.52 -7.38 -13.45
CA SER A 90 -12.83 -6.68 -12.19
C SER A 90 -12.47 -7.52 -10.96
N GLN A 91 -12.76 -8.83 -10.98
CA GLN A 91 -12.43 -9.76 -9.90
C GLN A 91 -10.92 -9.99 -9.78
N ALA A 92 -10.20 -10.01 -10.91
CA ALA A 92 -8.74 -10.17 -10.92
C ALA A 92 -8.00 -8.96 -10.31
N TYR A 93 -8.39 -7.73 -10.67
CA TYR A 93 -7.82 -6.53 -10.04
C TYR A 93 -8.19 -6.42 -8.55
N ASN A 94 -9.40 -6.84 -8.19
CA ASN A 94 -9.80 -6.92 -6.79
C ASN A 94 -8.92 -7.93 -6.02
N ALA A 95 -8.68 -9.12 -6.58
CA ALA A 95 -7.79 -10.10 -6.00
C ALA A 95 -6.36 -9.57 -5.82
N TYR A 96 -5.83 -8.79 -6.79
CA TYR A 96 -4.54 -8.13 -6.66
C TYR A 96 -4.53 -7.08 -5.53
N ASN A 97 -5.58 -6.26 -5.41
CA ASN A 97 -5.72 -5.28 -4.34
C ASN A 97 -5.66 -5.90 -2.94
N TYR A 98 -6.23 -7.10 -2.77
CA TYR A 98 -6.25 -7.81 -1.48
C TYR A 98 -5.15 -8.88 -1.35
N SER A 99 -4.25 -8.98 -2.32
CA SER A 99 -3.14 -9.92 -2.28
C SER A 99 -2.03 -9.51 -1.30
N ASP A 100 -1.15 -10.45 -1.01
CA ASP A 100 0.04 -10.23 -0.18
C ASP A 100 1.12 -9.38 -0.86
N ALA A 101 0.92 -9.01 -2.12
CA ALA A 101 1.76 -8.05 -2.83
C ALA A 101 1.51 -6.58 -2.40
N ARG A 102 0.50 -6.31 -1.55
CA ARG A 102 0.07 -4.95 -1.18
C ARG A 102 0.00 -4.72 0.32
N VAL A 103 0.91 -5.34 1.07
CA VAL A 103 0.90 -5.40 2.53
C VAL A 103 2.27 -5.05 3.10
#